data_AF-A0A3S8V4Q8-F1
#
_entry.id   AF-A0A3S8V4Q8-F1
#
_cell.length_a   1.000
_cell.length_b   1.000
_cell.length_c   1.000
_cell.angle_alpha   90.00
_cell.angle_beta   90.00
_cell.angle_gamma   90.00
#
_symmetry.space_group_name_H-M   'P 1'
#
loop_
_entity.id
_entity.type
_entity.pdbx_description
1 polymer ?
#
loop_
_entity_poly.entity_id
_entity_poly.type
_entity_poly.pdbx_seq_one_letter_code
_entity_poly.pdbx_strand_id
1 'polypeptide(L)'
;PLSRIRTIMKSSPDVVNLSQESVFLISKAAEMFVQYLAREAYSLSGNKSRIEYGDIAEVVNSREYLEFLQDIIPRKMKAKDYWEILRRVQEEER
;
A
#
# COMPACT_ATOMS: atom_id res chain seq x y z
N PRO A 1 -16.65 -9.75 4.26
CA PRO A 1 -17.92 -10.16 3.59
C PRO A 1 -17.75 -10.27 2.06
N LEU A 2 -18.17 -11.37 1.43
CA LEU A 2 -18.01 -11.59 -0.02
C LEU A 2 -18.76 -10.54 -0.87
N SER A 3 -19.89 -10.03 -0.38
CA SER A 3 -20.66 -8.97 -1.04
C SER A 3 -19.84 -7.70 -1.24
N ARG A 4 -19.11 -7.26 -0.22
CA ARG A 4 -18.24 -6.08 -0.28
C ARG A 4 -17.12 -6.26 -1.31
N ILE A 5 -16.51 -7.44 -1.35
CA ILE A 5 -15.42 -7.76 -2.28
C ILE A 5 -15.96 -7.72 -3.72
N ARG A 6 -17.13 -8.32 -3.96
CA ARG A 6 -17.81 -8.23 -5.26
C ARG A 6 -18.09 -6.78 -5.67
N THR A 7 -18.55 -5.93 -4.74
CA THR A 7 -18.78 -4.50 -5.04
C THR A 7 -17.49 -3.77 -5.42
N ILE A 8 -16.40 -4.02 -4.71
CA ILE A 8 -15.09 -3.41 -5.02
C ILE A 8 -14.58 -3.92 -6.38
N MET A 9 -14.70 -5.21 -6.68
CA MET A 9 -14.29 -5.74 -7.97
C MET A 9 -15.07 -5.12 -9.14
N LYS A 10 -16.38 -4.87 -8.96
CA LYS A 10 -17.24 -4.22 -9.96
C LYS A 10 -17.06 -2.71 -10.09
N SER A 11 -16.31 -2.06 -9.21
CA SER A 11 -16.02 -0.62 -9.37
C SER A 11 -14.97 -0.35 -10.44
N SER A 12 -14.26 -1.39 -10.90
CA SER A 12 -13.37 -1.29 -12.06
C SER A 12 -14.20 -1.30 -13.36
N PRO A 13 -13.98 -0.33 -14.26
CA PRO A 13 -14.76 -0.20 -15.49
C PRO A 13 -14.60 -1.40 -16.45
N ASP A 14 -13.51 -2.17 -16.33
CA ASP A 14 -13.21 -3.30 -17.19
C ASP A 14 -13.87 -4.62 -16.72
N VAL A 15 -14.49 -4.62 -15.54
CA VAL A 15 -15.05 -5.83 -14.92
C VAL A 15 -16.55 -5.93 -15.19
N VAL A 16 -16.91 -6.60 -16.29
CA VAL A 16 -18.31 -6.79 -16.70
C VAL A 16 -18.98 -7.98 -15.99
N ASN A 17 -18.31 -9.13 -15.98
CA ASN A 17 -18.84 -10.38 -15.45
C ASN A 17 -17.89 -10.98 -14.40
N LEU A 18 -18.45 -11.49 -13.30
CA LEU A 18 -17.70 -12.11 -12.21
C LEU A 18 -18.34 -13.44 -11.81
N SER A 19 -17.57 -14.52 -11.91
CA SER A 19 -17.97 -15.82 -11.38
C SER A 19 -17.87 -15.85 -9.84
N GLN A 20 -18.51 -16.83 -9.22
CA GLN A 20 -18.47 -16.99 -7.76
C GLN A 20 -17.08 -17.43 -7.28
N GLU A 21 -16.40 -18.24 -8.09
CA GLU A 21 -15.06 -18.78 -7.86
C GLU A 21 -14.02 -17.66 -7.86
N SER A 22 -14.10 -16.72 -8.81
CA SER A 22 -13.21 -15.56 -8.86
C SER A 22 -13.36 -14.68 -7.61
N VAL A 23 -14.61 -14.41 -7.19
CA VAL A 23 -14.87 -13.64 -5.97
C VAL A 23 -14.29 -14.36 -4.74
N PHE A 24 -14.43 -15.69 -4.66
CA PHE A 24 -13.87 -16.48 -3.57
C PHE A 24 -12.34 -16.43 -3.55
N LEU A 25 -11.69 -16.62 -4.71
CA LEU A 25 -10.23 -16.60 -4.82
C LEU A 25 -9.66 -15.22 -4.43
N ILE A 26 -10.23 -14.14 -4.97
CA ILE A 26 -9.80 -12.77 -4.62
C ILE A 26 -10.04 -12.48 -3.14
N SER A 27 -11.11 -13.03 -2.55
CA SER A 27 -11.33 -12.90 -1.11
C SER A 27 -10.24 -13.53 -0.29
N LYS A 28 -9.76 -14.71 -0.68
CA LYS A 28 -8.64 -15.38 -0.02
C LYS A 28 -7.31 -14.68 -0.29
N ALA A 29 -7.07 -14.21 -1.50
CA ALA A 29 -5.89 -13.41 -1.82
C ALA A 29 -5.84 -12.13 -0.97
N ALA A 30 -6.96 -11.41 -0.82
CA ALA A 30 -7.04 -10.20 0.00
C ALA A 30 -6.79 -10.49 1.49
N GLU A 31 -7.32 -11.61 2.01
CA GLU A 31 -7.06 -12.07 3.38
C GLU A 31 -5.56 -12.34 3.60
N MET A 32 -4.93 -13.08 2.68
CA MET A 32 -3.50 -13.38 2.73
C MET A 32 -2.64 -12.13 2.56
N PHE A 33 -3.05 -11.20 1.70
CA PHE A 33 -2.36 -9.94 1.45
C PHE A 33 -2.30 -9.08 2.72
N VAL A 34 -3.41 -8.94 3.45
CA VAL A 34 -3.44 -8.19 4.73
C VAL A 34 -2.55 -8.86 5.78
N GLN A 35 -2.57 -10.20 5.88
CA GLN A 35 -1.69 -10.93 6.79
C GLN A 35 -0.21 -10.74 6.43
N TYR A 36 0.11 -10.79 5.14
CA TYR A 36 1.46 -10.54 4.63
C TYR A 36 1.95 -9.14 5.00
N LEU A 37 1.16 -8.10 4.70
CA LEU A 37 1.53 -6.73 4.98
C LEU A 37 1.74 -6.49 6.49
N ALA A 38 0.88 -7.06 7.33
CA ALA A 38 1.01 -6.98 8.78
C ALA A 38 2.30 -7.68 9.29
N ARG A 39 2.64 -8.85 8.74
CA ARG A 39 3.86 -9.59 9.13
C ARG A 39 5.13 -8.86 8.72
N GLU A 40 5.19 -8.35 7.50
CA GLU A 40 6.36 -7.58 7.03
C GLU A 40 6.53 -6.30 7.85
N ALA A 41 5.45 -5.55 8.08
CA ALA A 41 5.52 -4.33 8.87
C ALA A 41 5.94 -4.62 10.32
N TYR A 42 5.44 -5.70 10.92
CA TYR A 42 5.86 -6.14 12.26
C TYR A 42 7.33 -6.58 12.32
N SER A 43 7.83 -7.19 11.24
CA SER A 43 9.24 -7.59 11.12
C SER A 43 10.16 -6.38 11.19
N LEU A 44 9.82 -5.31 10.45
CA LEU A 44 10.55 -4.04 10.45
C LEU A 44 10.30 -3.19 11.69
N SER A 45 9.21 -3.42 12.41
CA SER A 45 8.86 -2.62 13.57
C SER A 45 9.88 -2.77 14.69
N GLY A 46 10.36 -1.62 15.18
CA GLY A 46 11.19 -1.54 16.38
C GLY A 46 10.41 -1.87 17.66
N ASN A 47 9.08 -1.86 17.62
CA ASN A 47 8.22 -2.15 18.75
C ASN A 47 7.47 -3.49 18.55
N LYS A 48 7.83 -4.51 19.33
CA LYS A 48 7.22 -5.85 19.21
C LYS A 48 5.80 -5.97 19.79
N SER A 49 5.19 -4.87 20.23
CA SER A 49 3.80 -4.84 20.72
C SER A 49 2.80 -4.18 19.76
N ARG A 50 3.27 -3.40 18.77
CA ARG A 50 2.38 -2.65 17.86
C ARG A 50 3.08 -2.37 16.53
N ILE A 51 2.29 -2.23 15.47
CA ILE A 51 2.75 -1.75 14.17
C ILE A 51 2.41 -0.27 14.06
N GLU A 52 3.36 0.54 13.61
CA GLU A 52 3.16 1.97 13.37
C GLU A 52 3.08 2.27 11.87
N TYR A 53 2.56 3.45 11.52
CA TYR A 53 2.44 3.85 10.11
C TYR A 53 3.79 3.84 9.39
N GLY A 54 4.86 4.25 10.06
CA GLY A 54 6.21 4.27 9.49
C GLY A 54 6.66 2.88 9.05
N ASP A 55 6.32 1.84 9.81
CA ASP A 55 6.65 0.46 9.50
C ASP A 55 5.98 0.01 8.19
N ILE A 56 4.69 0.32 8.02
CA ILE A 56 3.92 -0.04 6.81
C ILE A 56 4.42 0.77 5.62
N ALA A 57 4.62 2.08 5.78
CA ALA A 57 5.15 2.94 4.72
C ALA A 57 6.53 2.44 4.25
N GLU A 58 7.38 1.98 5.16
CA GLU A 58 8.69 1.44 4.79
C GLU A 58 8.59 0.14 3.98
N VAL A 59 7.70 -0.78 4.34
CA VAL A 59 7.44 -2.00 3.54
C VAL A 59 6.94 -1.64 2.15
N VAL A 60 5.97 -0.73 2.05
CA VAL A 60 5.38 -0.31 0.76
C VAL A 60 6.41 0.35 -0.16
N ASN A 61 7.27 1.19 0.38
CA ASN A 61 8.25 1.95 -0.40
C ASN A 61 9.56 1.17 -0.66
N SER A 62 9.72 -0.02 -0.09
CA SER A 62 10.91 -0.88 -0.29
C SER A 62 10.67 -2.06 -1.23
N ARG A 63 9.42 -2.38 -1.58
CA ARG A 63 9.05 -3.52 -2.42
C ARG A 63 8.37 -3.05 -3.70
N GLU A 64 8.93 -3.42 -4.84
CA GLU A 64 8.39 -3.07 -6.16
C GLU A 64 6.95 -3.56 -6.38
N TYR A 65 6.62 -4.79 -5.98
CA TYR A 65 5.25 -5.32 -6.12
C TYR A 65 4.22 -4.67 -5.18
N LEU A 66 4.63 -3.75 -4.30
CA LEU A 66 3.75 -2.91 -3.48
C LEU A 66 3.65 -1.47 -4.00
N GLU A 67 4.22 -1.17 -5.17
CA GLU A 67 4.21 0.17 -5.77
C GLU A 67 2.79 0.74 -5.91
N PHE A 68 1.80 -0.11 -6.18
CA PHE A 68 0.39 0.28 -6.27
C PHE A 68 -0.18 0.93 -4.99
N LEU A 69 0.54 0.88 -3.87
CA LEU A 69 0.16 1.49 -2.59
C LEU A 69 0.93 2.76 -2.27
N GLN A 70 1.97 3.14 -3.02
CA GLN A 70 2.84 4.26 -2.66
C GLN A 70 2.08 5.60 -2.61
N ASP A 71 1.13 5.79 -3.54
CA ASP A 71 0.27 6.98 -3.56
C ASP A 71 -0.70 7.05 -2.38
N ILE A 72 -1.06 5.89 -1.81
CA ILE A 72 -2.00 5.78 -0.69
C ILE A 72 -1.26 5.79 0.66
N ILE A 73 -0.04 5.24 0.70
CA ILE A 73 0.80 5.07 1.89
C ILE A 73 2.20 5.64 1.62
N PRO A 74 2.33 6.97 1.45
CA PRO A 74 3.62 7.59 1.18
C PRO A 74 4.52 7.61 2.43
N ARG A 75 5.84 7.67 2.21
CA ARG A 75 6.77 8.02 3.30
C ARG A 75 6.50 9.45 3.77
N LYS A 76 6.33 9.64 5.08
CA LYS A 76 6.14 10.96 5.67
C LYS A 76 7.44 11.77 5.55
N MET A 77 7.32 13.02 5.13
CA MET A 77 8.40 14.00 5.18
C MET A 77 7.95 15.27 5.87
N LYS A 78 8.88 16.00 6.51
CA LYS A 78 8.54 17.32 7.06
C LYS A 78 8.53 18.32 5.92
N ALA A 79 7.65 19.33 6.02
CA ALA A 79 7.57 20.40 5.02
C ALA A 79 8.94 21.06 4.79
N LYS A 80 9.72 21.30 5.85
CA LYS A 80 11.07 21.86 5.73
C LYS A 80 12.00 21.02 4.84
N ASP A 81 11.93 19.70 4.94
CA ASP A 81 12.80 18.78 4.20
C ASP A 81 12.35 18.75 2.73
N TYR A 82 11.04 18.84 2.48
CA TYR A 82 10.48 18.97 1.13
C TYR A 82 10.92 20.25 0.43
N TRP A 83 10.82 21.40 1.11
CA TRP A 83 11.26 22.68 0.55
C TRP A 83 12.76 22.70 0.25
N GLU A 84 13.56 22.03 1.07
CA GLU A 84 14.99 21.88 0.82
C GLU A 84 15.28 21.01 -0.41
N ILE A 85 14.58 19.89 -0.58
CA ILE A 85 14.67 19.06 -1.78
C ILE A 85 14.30 19.86 -3.03
N LEU A 86 13.18 20.60 -3.01
CA LEU A 86 12.76 21.43 -4.14
C LEU A 86 13.79 22.49 -4.52
N ARG A 87 14.43 23.12 -3.54
CA ARG A 87 15.48 24.11 -3.80
C ARG A 87 16.69 23.47 -4.49
N ARG A 88 17.11 22.29 -4.03
CA ARG A 88 18.24 21.55 -4.64
C ARG A 88 17.95 21.13 -6.08
N VAL A 89 16.73 20.62 -6.35
CA VAL A 89 16.32 20.26 -7.73
C VAL A 89 16.37 21.47 -8.66
N GLN A 90 15.90 22.65 -8.20
CA GLN A 90 15.97 23.88 -8.99
C GLN A 90 17.40 24.40 -9.23
N GLU A 91 18.32 24.12 -8.30
CA GLU A 91 19.74 24.47 -8.44
C GLU A 91 20.45 23.51 -9.41
N GLU A 92 20.09 22.23 -9.44
CA GLU A 92 20.63 21.23 -10.36
C GLU A 92 20.13 21.39 -11.81
N GLU A 93 18.93 21.95 -12.00
CA GLU A 93 18.34 22.23 -13.31
C GLU A 93 18.85 23.54 -13.97
N ARG A 94 19.65 24.34 -13.26
CA ARG A 94 20.23 25.61 -13.76
C ARG A 94 21.63 25.44 -14.35
#